data_AF-A0A9R1K2S0-F1
#
_entry.id   AF-A0A9R1K2S0-F1
#
_cell.length_a   1.000
_cell.length_b   1.000
_cell.length_c   1.000
_cell.angle_alpha   90.00
_cell.angle_beta   90.00
_cell.angle_gamma   90.00
#
_symmetry.space_group_name_H-M   'P 1'
#
loop_
_entity.id
_entity.type
_entity.pdbx_description
1 polymer ?
#
loop_
_entity_poly.entity_id
_entity_poly.type
_entity_poly.pdbx_seq_one_letter_code
_entity_poly.pdbx_strand_id
1 'polypeptide(L)'
;SGILEFDLYRQTLTVIHRPPDAYYGDSVQIIKVDDGGVGFSALSCTRCPFPCHYQPCFRMWDRKVNCNGVAVWVLRKSIELQKLLGLEFKIDKARARIVRYAEDVHALLLWVHLSLFMVQLESMQPKKLFKSDNVYSYYPFTSFYDEGISSLKQK
;
A
#
# COMPACT_ATOMS: atom_id res chain seq x y z
N SER A 1 -1.94 17.61 -4.16
CA SER A 1 -2.93 16.53 -4.28
C SER A 1 -3.14 15.88 -2.93
N GLY A 2 -4.37 15.50 -2.58
CA GLY A 2 -4.75 14.96 -1.27
C GLY A 2 -5.58 13.69 -1.38
N ILE A 3 -6.08 13.21 -0.25
CA ILE A 3 -7.04 12.12 -0.12
C ILE A 3 -8.39 12.77 0.20
N LEU A 4 -9.45 12.33 -0.46
CA LEU A 4 -10.80 12.77 -0.14
C LEU A 4 -11.38 11.86 0.94
N GLU A 5 -11.87 12.47 2.00
CA GLU A 5 -12.59 11.80 3.08
C GLU A 5 -14.05 12.23 3.02
N PHE A 6 -14.95 11.25 2.97
CA PHE A 6 -16.39 11.48 2.96
C PHE A 6 -17.00 10.90 4.23
N ASP A 7 -17.53 11.77 5.07
CA ASP A 7 -18.28 11.39 6.27
C ASP A 7 -19.72 11.06 5.85
N LEU A 8 -20.10 9.78 5.91
CA LEU A 8 -21.43 9.31 5.54
C LEU A 8 -22.53 9.84 6.47
N TYR A 9 -22.22 10.08 7.75
CA TYR A 9 -23.18 10.55 8.74
C TYR A 9 -23.44 12.05 8.59
N ARG A 10 -22.37 12.84 8.48
CA ARG A 10 -22.45 14.29 8.32
C ARG A 10 -22.68 14.73 6.87
N GLN A 11 -22.51 13.81 5.92
CA GLN A 11 -22.55 14.08 4.48
C GLN A 11 -21.55 15.16 4.04
N THR A 12 -20.40 15.23 4.71
CA THR A 12 -19.36 16.22 4.45
C THR A 12 -18.19 15.62 3.70
N LEU A 13 -17.64 16.37 2.75
CA LEU A 13 -16.43 16.02 2.02
C LEU A 13 -15.27 16.90 2.49
N THR A 14 -14.21 16.28 2.99
CA THR A 14 -12.99 16.96 3.45
C THR A 14 -11.77 16.44 2.69
N VAL A 15 -10.67 17.18 2.77
CA VAL A 15 -9.41 16.81 2.14
C VAL A 15 -8.37 16.52 3.23
N ILE A 16 -7.86 15.30 3.23
CA ILE A 16 -6.67 14.93 4.01
C ILE A 16 -5.45 15.17 3.13
N HIS A 17 -4.55 16.06 3.57
CA HIS A 17 -3.28 16.27 2.89
C HIS A 17 -2.41 15.01 2.95
N ARG A 18 -1.56 14.78 1.95
CA ARG A 18 -0.62 13.65 1.96
C ARG A 18 0.41 13.76 3.09
N PRO A 19 1.07 12.64 3.47
CA PRO A 19 2.20 12.69 4.38
C PRO A 19 3.33 13.59 3.86
N PRO A 20 4.12 14.18 4.77
CA PRO A 20 5.38 14.80 4.40
C PRO A 20 6.24 13.82 3.59
N ASP A 21 6.91 14.32 2.56
CA ASP A 21 7.76 13.58 1.63
C ASP A 21 7.07 12.63 0.63
N ALA A 22 5.73 12.59 0.57
CA ALA A 22 5.01 11.89 -0.49
C ALA A 22 4.69 12.86 -1.64
N TYR A 23 5.47 12.81 -2.71
CA TYR A 23 5.44 13.79 -3.80
C TYR A 23 4.46 13.41 -4.92
N TYR A 24 4.22 14.36 -5.82
CA TYR A 24 3.50 14.09 -7.06
C TYR A 24 4.29 13.10 -7.93
N GLY A 25 3.61 12.09 -8.50
CA GLY A 25 4.24 11.03 -9.28
C GLY A 25 4.84 9.88 -8.45
N ASP A 26 4.79 9.94 -7.11
CA ASP A 26 5.02 8.75 -6.29
C ASP A 26 3.90 7.74 -6.51
N SER A 27 4.26 6.46 -6.57
CA SER A 27 3.26 5.39 -6.53
C SER A 27 2.79 5.24 -5.09
N VAL A 28 1.49 5.42 -4.87
CA VAL A 28 0.88 5.53 -3.54
C VAL A 28 -0.35 4.65 -3.40
N GLN A 29 -0.66 4.26 -2.17
CA GLN A 29 -1.87 3.51 -1.86
C GLN A 29 -2.33 3.80 -0.42
N ILE A 30 -3.65 3.97 -0.24
CA ILE A 30 -4.27 4.02 1.09
C ILE A 30 -4.34 2.60 1.63
N ILE A 31 -3.94 2.44 2.89
CA ILE A 31 -3.94 1.16 3.59
C ILE A 31 -4.73 1.29 4.89
N LYS A 32 -5.15 0.16 5.45
CA LYS A 32 -5.77 0.12 6.77
C LYS A 32 -4.68 -0.06 7.83
N VAL A 33 -4.85 0.56 8.99
CA VAL A 33 -4.01 0.30 10.16
C VAL A 33 -4.78 -0.54 11.18
N ASP A 34 -4.03 -1.22 12.05
CA ASP A 34 -4.53 -2.25 12.98
C ASP A 34 -5.62 -1.72 13.93
N ASP A 35 -5.61 -0.42 14.21
CA ASP A 35 -6.60 0.29 15.05
C ASP A 35 -7.85 0.72 14.27
N GLY A 36 -8.00 0.29 13.02
CA GLY A 36 -9.09 0.69 12.12
C GLY A 36 -8.93 2.09 11.53
N GLY A 37 -7.81 2.78 11.80
CA GLY A 37 -7.50 4.08 11.23
C GLY A 37 -7.07 4.03 9.75
N VAL A 38 -6.70 5.19 9.24
CA VAL A 38 -6.22 5.38 7.86
C VAL A 38 -4.69 5.37 7.84
N GLY A 39 -4.11 4.50 7.02
CA GLY A 39 -2.70 4.51 6.71
C GLY A 39 -2.43 4.93 5.27
N PHE A 40 -1.17 5.26 4.99
CA PHE A 40 -0.71 5.66 3.67
C PHE A 40 0.59 4.93 3.34
N SER A 41 0.75 4.50 2.09
CA SER A 41 1.98 3.87 1.60
C SER A 41 2.46 4.55 0.33
N ALA A 42 3.79 4.62 0.16
CA ALA A 42 4.40 5.22 -1.02
C ALA A 42 5.73 4.57 -1.40
N LEU A 43 5.99 4.47 -2.71
CA LEU A 43 7.33 4.30 -3.27
C LEU A 43 7.87 5.66 -3.66
N SER A 44 8.87 6.12 -2.91
CA SER A 44 9.35 7.50 -2.98
C SER A 44 10.86 7.55 -2.80
N CYS A 45 11.51 8.54 -3.39
CA CYS A 45 12.95 8.72 -3.31
C CYS A 45 13.26 9.96 -2.47
N THR A 46 13.85 9.77 -1.29
CA THR A 46 14.15 10.84 -0.33
C THR A 46 15.60 11.30 -0.37
N ARG A 47 16.46 10.57 -1.09
CA ARG A 47 17.90 10.83 -1.10
C ARG A 47 18.32 11.97 -1.99
N CYS A 48 17.41 12.49 -2.82
CA CYS A 48 17.72 13.61 -3.68
C CYS A 48 16.68 14.72 -3.46
N PRO A 49 17.14 15.98 -3.38
CA PRO A 49 16.26 17.15 -3.33
C PRO A 49 15.53 17.41 -4.66
N PHE A 50 15.88 16.67 -5.72
CA PHE A 50 15.26 16.70 -7.04
C PHE A 50 14.55 15.37 -7.32
N PRO A 51 13.58 15.33 -8.27
CA PRO A 51 12.97 14.09 -8.73
C PRO A 51 14.02 13.04 -9.08
N CYS A 52 14.18 12.05 -8.21
CA CYS A 52 15.13 10.97 -8.39
C CYS A 52 14.41 9.66 -8.70
N HIS A 53 14.86 9.04 -9.77
CA HIS A 53 14.38 7.74 -10.21
C HIS A 53 15.24 6.59 -9.66
N TYR A 54 16.28 6.86 -8.89
CA TYR A 54 17.18 5.82 -8.39
C TYR A 54 16.85 5.41 -6.96
N GLN A 55 16.72 4.10 -6.74
CA GLN A 55 16.64 3.47 -5.41
C GLN A 55 15.47 4.01 -4.56
N PRO A 56 14.21 3.75 -4.96
CA PRO A 56 13.06 4.16 -4.16
C PRO A 56 13.06 3.44 -2.80
N CYS A 57 12.54 4.14 -1.80
CA CYS A 57 12.21 3.57 -0.50
C CYS A 57 10.71 3.26 -0.46
N PHE A 58 10.37 2.11 0.08
CA PHE A 58 9.03 1.82 0.55
C PHE A 58 8.82 2.54 1.88
N ARG A 59 7.75 3.32 1.98
CA ARG A 59 7.38 4.05 3.19
C ARG A 59 5.91 3.87 3.51
N MET A 60 5.62 3.84 4.81
CA MET A 60 4.26 3.79 5.33
C MET A 60 4.09 4.77 6.49
N TRP A 61 2.92 5.39 6.55
CA TRP A 61 2.52 6.33 7.58
C TRP A 61 1.17 5.93 8.16
N ASP A 62 1.01 6.21 9.45
CA ASP A 62 -0.26 6.09 10.15
C ASP A 62 -0.84 7.48 10.36
N ARG A 63 -2.16 7.63 10.22
CA ARG A 63 -2.87 8.84 10.61
C ARG A 63 -3.21 8.77 12.10
N LYS A 64 -2.59 9.62 12.92
CA LYS A 64 -2.79 9.64 14.39
C LYS A 64 -3.20 11.01 14.88
N VAL A 65 -4.02 11.07 15.93
CA VAL A 65 -4.41 12.32 16.58
C VAL A 65 -3.34 12.69 17.62
N ASN A 66 -2.82 13.91 17.56
CA ASN A 66 -1.85 14.40 18.54
C ASN A 66 -2.53 14.92 19.82
N CYS A 67 -1.74 15.34 20.81
CA CYS A 67 -2.25 15.88 22.09
C CYS A 67 -3.17 17.09 21.95
N ASN A 68 -3.11 17.81 20.83
CA ASN A 68 -3.95 18.97 20.55
C ASN A 68 -5.24 18.60 19.81
N GLY A 69 -5.55 17.30 19.65
CA GLY A 69 -6.72 16.85 18.91
C GLY A 69 -6.57 16.96 17.39
N VAL A 70 -5.38 17.31 16.88
CA VAL A 70 -5.13 17.46 15.44
C VAL A 70 -4.60 16.15 14.88
N ALA A 71 -5.24 15.64 13.84
CA ALA A 71 -4.74 14.49 13.12
C ALA A 71 -3.44 14.86 12.36
N VAL A 72 -2.38 14.08 12.53
CA VAL A 72 -1.06 14.20 11.90
C VAL A 72 -0.63 12.87 11.26
N TRP A 73 0.24 12.93 10.25
CA TRP A 73 0.86 11.73 9.68
C TRP A 73 2.12 11.38 10.46
N VAL A 74 2.23 10.12 10.89
CA VAL A 74 3.39 9.62 11.61
C VAL A 74 4.05 8.53 10.77
N LEU A 75 5.34 8.69 10.44
CA LEU A 75 6.08 7.68 9.69
C LEU A 75 6.20 6.40 10.54
N ARG A 76 5.61 5.30 10.06
CA ARG A 76 5.65 3.99 10.72
C ARG A 76 6.82 3.14 10.23
N LYS A 77 7.11 3.14 8.93
CA LYS A 77 8.24 2.38 8.36
C LYS A 77 8.85 3.09 7.17
N SER A 78 10.16 2.97 7.03
CA SER A 78 10.90 3.31 5.81
C SER A 78 12.00 2.27 5.57
N ILE A 79 12.03 1.72 4.37
CA ILE A 79 13.04 0.73 3.96
C ILE A 79 13.34 0.89 2.46
N GLU A 80 14.60 0.73 2.08
CA GLU A 80 14.97 0.67 0.65
C GLU A 80 14.24 -0.49 -0.03
N LEU A 81 13.61 -0.24 -1.16
CA LEU A 81 12.83 -1.26 -1.86
C LEU A 81 13.71 -2.45 -2.29
N GLN A 82 14.96 -2.18 -2.67
CA GLN A 82 15.94 -3.21 -3.01
C GLN A 82 16.18 -4.16 -1.83
N LYS A 83 16.41 -3.61 -0.63
CA LYS A 83 16.65 -4.38 0.59
C LYS A 83 15.40 -5.14 1.02
N LEU A 84 14.23 -4.49 0.96
CA LEU A 84 12.94 -5.12 1.26
C LEU A 84 12.71 -6.37 0.42
N LEU A 85 13.03 -6.32 -0.87
CA LEU A 85 12.79 -7.42 -1.80
C LEU A 85 13.96 -8.41 -1.92
N GLY A 86 15.07 -8.19 -1.19
CA GLY A 86 16.26 -9.03 -1.27
C GLY A 86 16.90 -9.04 -2.67
N LEU A 87 16.86 -7.91 -3.39
CA LEU A 87 17.38 -7.82 -4.76
C LEU A 87 18.84 -7.37 -4.77
N GLU A 88 19.65 -7.98 -5.63
CA GLU A 88 21.08 -7.65 -5.77
C GLU A 88 21.33 -6.46 -6.71
N PHE A 89 20.29 -5.98 -7.40
CA PHE A 89 20.39 -4.87 -8.35
C PHE A 89 19.64 -3.62 -7.86
N LYS A 90 20.11 -2.46 -8.31
CA LYS A 90 19.46 -1.17 -8.05
C LYS A 90 18.15 -1.07 -8.82
N ILE A 91 17.11 -0.60 -8.14
CA ILE A 91 15.77 -0.42 -8.72
C ILE A 91 15.62 1.00 -9.25
N ASP A 92 15.21 1.11 -10.51
CA ASP A 92 14.65 2.34 -11.06
C ASP A 92 13.19 2.49 -10.59
N LYS A 93 12.86 3.63 -10.01
CA LYS A 93 11.52 4.01 -9.57
C LYS A 93 10.50 3.93 -10.69
N ALA A 94 10.87 4.26 -11.94
CA ALA A 94 9.98 4.11 -13.09
C ALA A 94 9.59 2.64 -13.35
N ARG A 95 10.39 1.69 -12.84
CA ARG A 95 10.15 0.25 -12.91
C ARG A 95 9.60 -0.33 -11.60
N ALA A 96 9.05 0.50 -10.72
CA ALA A 96 8.47 0.09 -9.47
C ALA A 96 7.17 0.83 -9.17
N ARG A 97 6.09 0.09 -8.92
CA ARG A 97 4.81 0.66 -8.50
C ARG A 97 4.05 -0.24 -7.55
N ILE A 98 3.32 0.38 -6.63
CA ILE A 98 2.24 -0.25 -5.88
C ILE A 98 1.08 -0.46 -6.85
N VAL A 99 0.68 -1.71 -7.01
CA VAL A 99 -0.44 -2.10 -7.87
C VAL A 99 -1.75 -2.00 -7.09
N ARG A 100 -1.78 -2.53 -5.87
CA ARG A 100 -2.99 -2.58 -5.03
C ARG A 100 -2.67 -2.94 -3.57
N TYR A 101 -3.59 -2.57 -2.69
CA TYR A 101 -3.71 -3.08 -1.32
C TYR A 101 -4.78 -4.16 -1.23
N ALA A 102 -4.41 -5.32 -0.68
CA ALA A 102 -5.31 -6.42 -0.34
C ALA A 102 -5.65 -6.32 1.16
N GLU A 103 -6.86 -5.81 1.44
CA GLU A 103 -7.31 -5.50 2.81
C GLU A 103 -7.50 -6.77 3.67
N ASP A 104 -7.93 -7.87 3.07
CA ASP A 104 -8.18 -9.15 3.73
C ASP A 104 -6.91 -9.77 4.33
N VAL A 105 -5.78 -9.63 3.63
CA VAL A 105 -4.49 -10.20 4.05
C VAL A 105 -3.47 -9.14 4.50
N HIS A 106 -3.90 -7.88 4.62
CA HIS A 106 -3.05 -6.74 5.03
C HIS A 106 -1.73 -6.68 4.24
N ALA A 107 -1.82 -6.84 2.92
CA ALA A 107 -0.65 -6.94 2.04
C ALA A 107 -0.72 -5.98 0.85
N LEU A 108 0.46 -5.53 0.40
CA LEU A 108 0.60 -4.75 -0.81
C LEU A 108 1.12 -5.61 -1.96
N LEU A 109 0.53 -5.42 -3.14
CA LEU A 109 1.04 -5.96 -4.38
C LEU A 109 1.94 -4.91 -5.04
N LEU A 110 3.20 -5.25 -5.23
CA LEU A 110 4.23 -4.41 -5.82
C LEU A 110 4.67 -5.02 -7.15
N TRP A 111 4.60 -4.24 -8.23
CA TRP A 111 5.26 -4.61 -9.48
C TRP A 111 6.63 -3.95 -9.51
N VAL A 112 7.68 -4.76 -9.62
CA VAL A 112 9.09 -4.33 -9.61
C VAL A 112 9.86 -5.11 -10.65
N HIS A 113 10.48 -4.40 -11.61
CA HIS A 113 11.36 -4.97 -12.65
C HIS A 113 10.84 -6.29 -13.23
N LEU A 114 9.65 -6.23 -13.85
CA LEU A 114 8.99 -7.36 -14.51
C LEU A 114 8.58 -8.51 -13.57
N SER A 115 8.42 -8.24 -12.28
CA SER A 115 8.01 -9.24 -11.28
C SER A 115 6.96 -8.65 -10.34
N LEU A 116 5.93 -9.45 -10.03
CA LEU A 116 4.93 -9.11 -9.02
C LEU A 116 5.34 -9.73 -7.68
N PHE A 117 5.36 -8.89 -6.65
CA PHE A 117 5.62 -9.27 -5.27
C PHE A 117 4.40 -8.94 -4.42
N MET A 118 4.12 -9.79 -3.45
CA MET A 118 3.23 -9.49 -2.34
C MET A 118 4.10 -9.18 -1.13
N VAL A 119 3.84 -8.08 -0.43
CA VAL A 119 4.52 -7.72 0.81
C VAL A 119 3.49 -7.59 1.90
N GLN A 120 3.56 -8.47 2.90
CA GLN A 120 2.74 -8.35 4.10
C GLN A 120 3.25 -7.18 4.96
N LEU A 121 2.35 -6.31 5.40
CA LEU A 121 2.75 -5.03 6.01
C LEU A 121 3.30 -5.18 7.44
N GLU A 122 2.86 -6.18 8.18
CA GLU A 122 3.27 -6.40 9.57
C GLU A 122 4.64 -7.07 9.64
N SER A 123 4.83 -8.12 8.84
CA SER A 123 6.07 -8.91 8.81
C SER A 123 7.13 -8.29 7.90
N MET A 124 6.74 -7.41 6.97
CA MET A 124 7.60 -6.85 5.92
C MET A 124 8.29 -7.93 5.09
N GLN A 125 7.69 -9.12 4.98
CA GLN A 125 8.24 -10.21 4.20
C GLN A 125 7.71 -10.18 2.76
N PRO A 126 8.60 -10.14 1.76
CA PRO A 126 8.18 -10.25 0.36
C PRO A 126 7.94 -11.71 -0.03
N LYS A 127 6.92 -11.92 -0.84
CA LYS A 127 6.69 -13.17 -1.58
C LYS A 127 6.58 -12.83 -3.06
N LYS A 128 7.52 -13.32 -3.86
CA LYS A 128 7.42 -13.22 -5.31
C LYS A 128 6.28 -14.12 -5.80
N LEU A 129 5.35 -13.56 -6.57
CA LEU A 129 4.21 -14.29 -7.10
C LEU A 129 4.53 -14.86 -8.49
N PHE A 130 4.83 -13.99 -9.45
CA PHE A 130 5.16 -14.39 -10.82
C PHE A 130 5.94 -13.30 -11.56
N LYS A 131 6.56 -13.67 -12.70
CA LYS A 131 7.16 -12.72 -13.65
C LYS A 131 6.09 -12.22 -14.61
N SER A 132 6.12 -10.94 -14.93
CA SER A 132 5.18 -10.31 -15.87
C SER A 132 5.79 -9.05 -16.47
N ASP A 133 5.72 -8.93 -17.80
CA ASP A 133 6.31 -7.82 -18.54
C ASP A 133 5.70 -6.46 -18.15
N ASN A 134 4.40 -6.42 -17.84
CA ASN A 134 3.76 -5.28 -17.24
C ASN A 134 2.42 -5.66 -16.59
N VAL A 135 2.12 -5.11 -15.42
CA VAL A 135 0.85 -5.32 -14.71
C VAL A 135 0.19 -3.98 -14.46
N TYR A 136 -0.74 -3.56 -15.32
CA TYR A 136 -1.47 -2.29 -15.16
C TYR A 136 -2.51 -2.33 -14.05
N SER A 137 -3.14 -3.48 -13.85
CA SER A 137 -4.14 -3.71 -12.81
C SER A 137 -4.11 -5.19 -12.42
N TYR A 138 -4.16 -5.43 -11.11
CA TYR A 138 -4.37 -6.76 -10.53
C TYR A 138 -5.47 -6.65 -9.49
N TYR A 139 -6.44 -7.55 -9.53
CA TYR A 139 -7.57 -7.60 -8.62
C TYR A 139 -7.50 -8.93 -7.87
N PRO A 140 -6.93 -8.98 -6.65
CA PRO A 140 -7.05 -10.17 -5.83
C PRO A 140 -8.53 -10.39 -5.56
N PHE A 141 -9.01 -11.59 -5.86
CA PHE A 141 -10.35 -12.01 -5.48
C PHE A 141 -10.19 -13.05 -4.38
N THR A 142 -10.95 -12.89 -3.32
CA THR A 142 -11.11 -13.91 -2.28
C THR A 142 -12.59 -14.23 -2.27
N SER A 143 -13.01 -15.28 -2.99
CA SER A 143 -14.36 -15.83 -2.83
C SER A 143 -14.31 -16.98 -1.84
N PHE A 144 -15.13 -16.94 -0.80
CA PHE A 144 -15.46 -18.13 -0.01
C PHE A 144 -16.68 -18.78 -0.65
N TYR A 145 -16.53 -20.03 -1.12
CA TYR A 145 -17.70 -20.91 -1.26
C TYR A 145 -17.97 -21.47 0.14
N ASP A 146 -18.93 -20.88 0.87
CA ASP A 146 -19.60 -21.65 1.92
C ASP A 146 -20.57 -22.59 1.20
N GLU A 147 -20.25 -23.89 1.16
CA GLU A 147 -21.20 -24.92 0.77
C GLU A 147 -22.36 -24.94 1.78
N GLY A 148 -23.40 -24.16 1.50
CA GLY A 148 -24.72 -24.37 2.05
C GLY A 148 -25.31 -25.68 1.52
N ILE A 149 -24.85 -26.83 2.03
CA ILE A 149 -25.61 -28.08 1.97
C ILE A 149 -26.04 -28.43 3.41
N SER A 150 -26.98 -27.65 3.93
CA SER A 150 -27.83 -28.09 5.02
C SER A 150 -29.05 -28.82 4.45
N SER A 151 -29.01 -30.15 4.55
CA SER A 151 -30.15 -31.05 4.77
C SER A 151 -31.39 -30.93 3.86
N LEU A 152 -31.46 -31.78 2.84
CA LEU A 152 -32.74 -32.36 2.40
C LEU A 152 -32.77 -33.84 2.82
N LYS A 153 -33.46 -34.12 3.92
CA LYS A 153 -33.99 -35.46 4.19
C LYS A 153 -34.99 -35.78 3.08
N GLN A 154 -34.77 -36.87 2.35
CA GLN A 154 -35.84 -37.54 1.63
C GLN A 154 -36.04 -38.92 2.24
N LYS A 155 -37.31 -39.19 2.51
CA LYS A 155 -37.89 -40.43 3.01
C LYS A 155 -38.25 -41.29 1.81
#